data_AF-A0A848ZIC3-F1
#
_entry.id   AF-A0A848ZIC3-F1
#
_cell.length_a   1.000
_cell.length_b   1.000
_cell.length_c   1.000
_cell.angle_alpha   90.00
_cell.angle_beta   90.00
_cell.angle_gamma   90.00
#
_symmetry.space_group_name_H-M   'P 1'
#
loop_
_entity.id
_entity.type
_entity.pdbx_description
1 polymer ?
#
loop_
_entity_poly.entity_id
_entity_poly.type
_entity_poly.pdbx_seq_one_letter_code
_entity_poly.pdbx_strand_id
1 'polypeptide(L)'
;SYCQYADQCIGDLPPELIAQKENLLKDRVAIEMKRYFKQDFKRIGHATRVARHAEKIGKAEQGNLAVILTAAYLHDIGIKEAERKHQSSAARYQEEEGPPVAREILNGLGAREELIEEVCDIVGHHHHPGPEESINYKSVYDADMIANLEDNHKESPAEPEKLASIIEKSFLTESGRNLAQRVLLSG
;
A
#
# COMPACT_ATOMS: atom_id res chain seq x y z
N SER A 1 11.63 -27.57 -23.56
CA SER A 1 10.34 -27.93 -24.17
C SER A 1 9.24 -27.26 -23.36
N TYR A 2 8.57 -26.23 -23.89
CA TYR A 2 7.46 -25.56 -23.20
C TYR A 2 6.16 -26.22 -23.64
N CYS A 3 5.41 -26.80 -22.71
CA CYS A 3 4.15 -27.45 -23.01
C CYS A 3 3.06 -26.39 -23.19
N GLN A 4 2.44 -26.37 -24.37
CA GLN A 4 1.35 -25.46 -24.73
C GLN A 4 0.04 -25.66 -23.95
N TYR A 5 -0.02 -26.68 -23.08
CA TYR A 5 -1.17 -26.99 -22.23
C TYR A 5 -0.83 -26.88 -20.74
N ALA A 6 0.27 -26.21 -20.37
CA ALA A 6 0.68 -26.08 -18.97
C ALA A 6 -0.46 -25.53 -18.09
N ASP A 7 -1.21 -24.55 -18.60
CA ASP A 7 -2.34 -23.93 -17.87
C ASP A 7 -3.56 -24.86 -17.72
N GLN A 8 -3.70 -25.91 -18.54
CA GLN A 8 -4.77 -26.91 -18.42
C GLN A 8 -4.37 -28.13 -17.57
N CYS A 9 -3.07 -28.34 -17.32
CA CYS A 9 -2.56 -29.42 -16.49
C CYS A 9 -2.35 -29.00 -15.03
N ILE A 10 -2.29 -27.70 -14.76
CA ILE A 10 -2.24 -27.14 -13.42
C ILE A 10 -3.71 -27.00 -12.98
N GLY A 11 -4.24 -28.03 -12.31
CA GLY A 11 -5.45 -27.85 -11.50
C GLY A 11 -5.25 -26.73 -10.45
N ASP A 12 -6.30 -26.37 -9.72
CA ASP A 12 -6.19 -25.35 -8.67
C ASP A 12 -4.99 -25.64 -7.75
N LEU A 13 -4.05 -24.70 -7.73
CA LEU A 13 -2.86 -24.80 -6.89
C LEU A 13 -3.30 -24.99 -5.43
N PRO A 14 -2.66 -25.89 -4.66
CA PRO A 14 -2.85 -25.98 -3.23
C PRO A 14 -2.79 -24.59 -2.57
N PRO A 15 -3.69 -24.28 -1.60
CA PRO A 15 -3.74 -22.97 -0.95
C PRO A 15 -2.37 -22.52 -0.41
N GLU A 16 -1.54 -23.46 0.07
CA GLU A 16 -0.20 -23.18 0.56
C GLU A 16 0.74 -22.67 -0.55
N LEU A 17 0.64 -23.21 -1.77
CA LEU A 17 1.43 -22.76 -2.92
C LEU A 17 0.94 -21.42 -3.45
N ILE A 18 -0.36 -21.14 -3.38
CA ILE A 18 -0.92 -19.81 -3.69
C ILE A 18 -0.37 -18.79 -2.71
N ALA A 19 -0.47 -19.06 -1.40
CA ALA A 19 0.06 -18.18 -0.36
C ALA A 19 1.59 -17.98 -0.48
N GLN A 20 2.33 -19.01 -0.88
CA GLN A 20 3.77 -18.89 -1.14
C GLN A 20 4.06 -17.99 -2.35
N LYS A 21 3.32 -18.17 -3.45
CA LYS A 21 3.44 -17.35 -4.66
C LYS A 21 3.08 -15.88 -4.38
N GLU A 22 2.05 -15.63 -3.59
CA GLU A 22 1.65 -14.28 -3.16
C GLU A 22 2.68 -13.65 -2.21
N ASN A 23 3.31 -14.42 -1.32
CA ASN A 23 4.43 -13.93 -0.53
C ASN A 23 5.66 -13.56 -1.38
N LEU A 24 5.91 -14.28 -2.48
CA LEU A 24 6.96 -13.90 -3.42
C LEU A 24 6.58 -12.66 -4.25
N LEU A 25 5.28 -12.41 -4.46
CA LEU A 25 4.80 -11.25 -5.20
C LEU A 25 5.15 -9.95 -4.45
N LYS A 26 4.87 -9.85 -3.13
CA LYS A 26 5.16 -8.62 -2.37
C LYS A 26 6.63 -8.22 -2.41
N ASP A 27 7.56 -9.20 -2.39
CA ASP A 27 8.99 -8.93 -2.41
C ASP A 27 9.42 -8.40 -3.78
N ARG A 28 8.85 -8.95 -4.86
CA ARG A 28 9.05 -8.46 -6.23
C ARG A 28 8.47 -7.07 -6.43
N VAL A 29 7.27 -6.79 -5.90
CA VAL A 29 6.66 -5.45 -5.92
C VAL A 29 7.54 -4.43 -5.20
N ALA A 30 8.08 -4.78 -4.03
CA ALA A 30 9.00 -3.91 -3.30
C ALA A 30 10.28 -3.58 -4.10
N ILE A 31 10.78 -4.53 -4.90
CA ILE A 31 11.92 -4.30 -5.80
C ILE A 31 11.53 -3.35 -6.94
N GLU A 32 10.38 -3.55 -7.57
CA GLU A 32 9.90 -2.67 -8.66
C GLU A 32 9.60 -1.25 -8.17
N MET A 33 8.99 -1.09 -6.99
CA MET A 33 8.82 0.21 -6.33
C MET A 33 10.18 0.94 -6.17
N LYS A 34 11.20 0.25 -5.66
CA LYS A 34 12.55 0.82 -5.50
C LYS A 34 13.17 1.20 -6.84
N ARG A 35 13.03 0.36 -7.86
CA ARG A 35 13.52 0.63 -9.22
C ARG A 35 12.85 1.87 -9.81
N TYR A 36 11.54 2.02 -9.58
CA TYR A 36 10.78 3.14 -10.08
C TYR A 36 11.17 4.47 -9.42
N PHE A 37 11.30 4.49 -8.09
CA PHE A 37 11.70 5.68 -7.32
C PHE A 37 13.21 5.99 -7.41
N LYS A 38 14.04 5.04 -7.83
CA LYS A 38 15.50 5.21 -8.02
C LYS A 38 16.20 5.70 -6.75
N GLN A 39 16.61 6.97 -6.70
CA GLN A 39 17.35 7.58 -5.59
C GLN A 39 16.44 8.37 -4.64
N ASP A 40 15.12 8.33 -4.83
CA ASP A 40 14.17 8.96 -3.93
C ASP A 40 14.01 8.13 -2.64
N PHE A 41 15.04 8.18 -1.79
CA PHE A 41 15.10 7.42 -0.55
C PHE A 41 14.01 7.84 0.45
N LYS A 42 13.51 9.08 0.36
CA LYS A 42 12.40 9.55 1.21
C LYS A 42 11.14 8.76 0.88
N ARG A 43 10.75 8.70 -0.40
CA ARG A 43 9.55 7.95 -0.85
C ARG A 43 9.70 6.44 -0.68
N ILE A 44 10.88 5.89 -0.99
CA ILE A 44 11.17 4.46 -0.74
C ILE A 44 11.04 4.11 0.74
N GLY A 45 11.61 4.95 1.62
CA GLY A 45 11.54 4.77 3.06
C GLY A 45 10.11 4.89 3.58
N HIS A 46 9.34 5.84 3.04
CA HIS A 46 7.94 6.05 3.37
C HIS A 46 7.09 4.82 3.00
N ALA A 47 7.08 4.40 1.73
CA ALA A 47 6.34 3.22 1.28
C ALA A 47 6.73 1.93 2.05
N THR A 48 8.01 1.78 2.42
CA THR A 48 8.47 0.66 3.27
C THR A 48 7.89 0.72 4.69
N ARG A 49 7.77 1.91 5.29
CA ARG A 49 7.11 2.09 6.59
C ARG A 49 5.61 1.81 6.48
N VAL A 50 4.95 2.30 5.44
CA VAL A 50 3.54 2.01 5.17
C VAL A 50 3.32 0.50 5.08
N ALA A 51 4.08 -0.22 4.25
CA ALA A 51 3.95 -1.68 4.13
C ALA A 51 4.14 -2.42 5.47
N ARG A 52 5.08 -1.97 6.32
CA ARG A 52 5.31 -2.55 7.66
C ARG A 52 4.09 -2.37 8.58
N HIS A 53 3.44 -1.22 8.55
CA HIS A 53 2.24 -0.97 9.36
C HIS A 53 1.03 -1.69 8.78
N ALA A 54 0.86 -1.63 7.45
CA ALA A 54 -0.22 -2.28 6.72
C ALA A 54 -0.21 -3.81 6.96
N GLU A 55 0.97 -4.44 7.06
CA GLU A 55 1.07 -5.86 7.43
C GLU A 55 0.47 -6.16 8.81
N LYS A 56 0.76 -5.31 9.81
CA LYS A 56 0.27 -5.49 11.18
C LYS A 56 -1.24 -5.29 11.26
N ILE A 57 -1.74 -4.25 10.59
CA ILE A 57 -3.17 -3.91 10.56
C ILE A 57 -3.93 -5.00 9.78
N GLY A 58 -3.48 -5.34 8.58
CA GLY A 58 -4.11 -6.36 7.73
C GLY A 58 -4.18 -7.73 8.39
N LYS A 59 -3.16 -8.14 9.17
CA LYS A 59 -3.22 -9.39 9.95
C LYS A 59 -4.27 -9.34 11.06
N ALA A 60 -4.38 -8.22 11.77
CA ALA A 60 -5.34 -8.07 12.87
C ALA A 60 -6.78 -7.96 12.37
N GLU A 61 -6.99 -7.24 11.26
CA GLU A 61 -8.28 -7.05 10.60
C GLU A 61 -8.66 -8.22 9.66
N GLN A 62 -7.81 -9.26 9.55
CA GLN A 62 -8.01 -10.42 8.67
C GLN A 62 -8.23 -10.05 7.19
N GLY A 63 -7.54 -9.01 6.73
CA GLY A 63 -7.56 -8.57 5.34
C GLY A 63 -6.69 -9.44 4.42
N ASN A 64 -6.84 -9.23 3.11
CA ASN A 64 -6.03 -9.89 2.09
C ASN A 64 -4.63 -9.27 2.04
N LEU A 65 -3.66 -9.93 2.67
CA LEU A 65 -2.28 -9.42 2.74
C LEU A 65 -1.61 -9.28 1.37
N ALA A 66 -2.00 -10.07 0.36
CA ALA A 66 -1.44 -9.94 -0.98
C ALA A 66 -1.82 -8.58 -1.60
N VAL A 67 -3.08 -8.18 -1.46
CA VAL A 67 -3.58 -6.87 -1.90
C VAL A 67 -2.99 -5.76 -1.04
N ILE A 68 -3.12 -5.86 0.28
CA ILE A 68 -2.70 -4.83 1.24
C ILE A 68 -1.23 -4.47 1.07
N LEU A 69 -0.34 -5.46 1.03
CA LEU A 69 1.09 -5.20 0.94
C LEU A 69 1.50 -4.66 -0.44
N THR A 70 0.83 -5.14 -1.49
CA THR A 70 1.07 -4.67 -2.85
C THR A 70 0.64 -3.20 -2.99
N ALA A 71 -0.58 -2.87 -2.56
CA ALA A 71 -1.08 -1.50 -2.54
C ALA A 71 -0.24 -0.58 -1.64
N ALA A 72 0.16 -1.03 -0.45
CA ALA A 72 1.01 -0.25 0.44
C ALA A 72 2.37 0.12 -0.19
N TYR A 73 2.99 -0.77 -0.98
CA TYR A 73 4.21 -0.43 -1.70
C TYR A 73 3.97 0.49 -2.90
N LEU A 74 2.78 0.49 -3.49
CA LEU A 74 2.49 1.19 -4.73
C LEU A 74 1.59 2.44 -4.58
N HIS A 75 1.06 2.75 -3.40
CA HIS A 75 0.10 3.85 -3.20
C HIS A 75 0.61 5.19 -3.78
N ASP A 76 1.87 5.52 -3.50
CA ASP A 76 2.52 6.75 -3.92
C ASP A 76 3.16 6.69 -5.34
N ILE A 77 3.00 5.59 -6.07
CA ILE A 77 3.71 5.36 -7.35
C ILE A 77 3.36 6.42 -8.42
N GLY A 78 2.18 7.03 -8.29
CA GLY A 78 1.70 8.10 -9.16
C GLY A 78 2.49 9.40 -9.05
N ILE A 79 3.23 9.64 -7.95
CA ILE A 79 3.87 10.95 -7.70
C ILE A 79 4.80 11.37 -8.85
N LYS A 80 5.58 10.45 -9.41
CA LYS A 80 6.54 10.81 -10.48
C LYS A 80 5.83 11.26 -11.76
N GLU A 81 4.72 10.62 -12.10
CA GLU A 81 3.92 11.00 -13.27
C GLU A 81 3.12 12.29 -12.99
N ALA A 82 2.65 12.47 -11.76
CA ALA A 82 2.03 13.71 -11.31
C ALA A 82 2.98 14.91 -11.44
N GLU A 83 4.23 14.77 -10.96
CA GLU A 83 5.27 15.78 -11.10
C GLU A 83 5.62 16.05 -12.57
N ARG A 84 5.70 15.00 -13.40
CA ARG A 84 6.04 15.11 -14.82
C ARG A 84 4.96 15.78 -15.66
N LYS A 85 3.69 15.43 -15.45
CA LYS A 85 2.55 15.88 -16.26
C LYS A 85 1.92 17.16 -15.74
N HIS A 86 1.83 17.31 -14.42
CA HIS A 86 1.08 18.38 -13.77
C HIS A 86 1.95 19.35 -12.98
N GLN A 87 3.28 19.11 -12.91
CA GLN A 87 4.22 19.92 -12.10
C GLN A 87 3.78 20.01 -10.62
N SER A 88 3.12 18.96 -10.13
CA SER A 88 2.48 18.94 -8.83
C SER A 88 2.48 17.52 -8.28
N SER A 89 2.70 17.39 -6.98
CA SER A 89 2.48 16.16 -6.22
C SER A 89 1.20 16.25 -5.40
N ALA A 90 0.19 17.04 -5.81
CA ALA A 90 -1.08 17.09 -5.07
C ALA A 90 -1.79 15.73 -5.15
N ALA A 91 -2.46 15.33 -4.06
CA ALA A 91 -3.12 14.02 -3.90
C ALA A 91 -3.93 13.61 -5.14
N ARG A 92 -4.79 14.49 -5.66
CA ARG A 92 -5.62 14.24 -6.86
C ARG A 92 -4.82 13.73 -8.07
N TYR A 93 -3.62 14.25 -8.28
CA TYR A 93 -2.80 13.89 -9.44
C TYR A 93 -2.02 12.61 -9.19
N GLN A 94 -1.65 12.33 -7.94
CA GLN A 94 -1.03 11.05 -7.61
C GLN A 94 -2.04 9.91 -7.79
N GLU A 95 -3.28 10.14 -7.35
CA GLU A 95 -4.41 9.22 -7.49
C GLU A 95 -4.84 9.02 -8.94
N GLU A 96 -4.81 10.08 -9.77
CA GLU A 96 -5.07 9.98 -11.21
C GLU A 96 -3.99 9.17 -11.93
N GLU A 97 -2.72 9.38 -11.57
CA GLU A 97 -1.57 8.84 -12.30
C GLU A 97 -1.03 7.52 -11.73
N GLY A 98 -1.41 7.16 -10.50
CA GLY A 98 -0.96 5.96 -9.80
C GLY A 98 -1.47 4.65 -10.41
N PRO A 99 -2.79 4.48 -10.66
CA PRO A 99 -3.35 3.23 -11.15
C PRO A 99 -2.73 2.72 -12.48
N PRO A 100 -2.51 3.57 -13.51
CA PRO A 100 -1.84 3.13 -14.73
C PRO A 100 -0.44 2.55 -14.48
N VAL A 101 0.34 3.19 -13.61
CA VAL A 101 1.72 2.76 -13.28
C VAL A 101 1.71 1.49 -12.43
N ALA A 102 0.82 1.41 -11.43
CA ALA A 102 0.65 0.20 -10.61
C ALA A 102 0.27 -1.00 -11.49
N ARG A 103 -0.67 -0.81 -12.42
CA ARG A 103 -1.08 -1.84 -13.38
C ARG A 103 0.06 -2.31 -14.27
N GLU A 104 0.87 -1.39 -14.80
CA GLU A 104 2.02 -1.75 -15.63
C GLU A 104 3.02 -2.63 -14.86
N ILE A 105 3.36 -2.24 -13.64
CA ILE A 105 4.27 -3.00 -12.77
C ILE A 105 3.71 -4.40 -12.49
N LEU A 106 2.44 -4.49 -12.10
CA LEU A 106 1.84 -5.76 -11.70
C LEU A 106 1.63 -6.73 -12.88
N ASN A 107 1.29 -6.21 -14.06
CA ASN A 107 1.28 -7.00 -15.30
C ASN A 107 2.67 -7.55 -15.62
N GLY A 108 3.72 -6.72 -15.52
CA GLY A 108 5.11 -7.15 -15.70
C GLY A 108 5.54 -8.23 -14.70
N LEU A 109 4.91 -8.29 -13.53
CA LEU A 109 5.15 -9.33 -12.52
C LEU A 109 4.30 -10.59 -12.69
N GLY A 110 3.30 -10.58 -13.58
CA GLY A 110 2.36 -11.69 -13.80
C GLY A 110 1.35 -11.85 -12.67
N ALA A 111 0.93 -10.74 -12.05
CA ALA A 111 -0.16 -10.75 -11.08
C ALA A 111 -1.50 -11.11 -11.74
N ARG A 112 -2.42 -11.67 -10.95
CA ARG A 112 -3.78 -11.97 -11.43
C ARG A 112 -4.59 -10.69 -11.56
N GLU A 113 -5.48 -10.64 -12.55
CA GLU A 113 -6.28 -9.45 -12.85
C GLU A 113 -7.09 -8.97 -11.64
N GLU A 114 -7.66 -9.89 -10.85
CA GLU A 114 -8.45 -9.49 -9.67
C GLU A 114 -7.62 -8.73 -8.63
N LEU A 115 -6.35 -9.11 -8.44
CA LEU A 115 -5.44 -8.41 -7.53
C LEU A 115 -5.03 -7.05 -8.12
N ILE A 116 -4.82 -6.99 -9.44
CA ILE A 116 -4.47 -5.75 -10.13
C ILE A 116 -5.59 -4.73 -9.99
N GLU A 117 -6.84 -5.13 -10.26
CA GLU A 117 -8.00 -4.25 -10.14
C GLU A 117 -8.14 -3.68 -8.73
N GLU A 118 -8.08 -4.53 -7.70
CA GLU A 118 -8.24 -4.06 -6.32
C GLU A 118 -7.08 -3.17 -5.85
N VAL A 119 -5.84 -3.47 -6.28
CA VAL A 119 -4.70 -2.58 -5.99
C VAL A 119 -4.85 -1.24 -6.72
N CYS A 120 -5.24 -1.26 -7.99
CA CYS A 120 -5.45 -0.04 -8.77
C CYS A 120 -6.56 0.83 -8.19
N ASP A 121 -7.64 0.21 -7.71
CA ASP A 121 -8.71 0.89 -6.99
C ASP A 121 -8.13 1.60 -5.75
N ILE A 122 -7.51 0.86 -4.83
CA ILE A 122 -6.91 1.45 -3.61
C ILE A 122 -5.94 2.60 -3.94
N VAL A 123 -5.03 2.41 -4.90
CA VAL A 123 -4.07 3.44 -5.32
C VAL A 123 -4.78 4.68 -5.88
N GLY A 124 -5.91 4.49 -6.57
CA GLY A 124 -6.66 5.54 -7.26
C GLY A 124 -7.43 6.49 -6.34
N HIS A 125 -7.57 6.20 -5.05
CA HIS A 125 -8.24 7.09 -4.10
C HIS A 125 -7.71 6.97 -2.67
N HIS A 126 -6.46 6.56 -2.47
CA HIS A 126 -5.89 6.34 -1.14
C HIS A 126 -5.83 7.58 -0.21
N HIS A 127 -5.98 8.80 -0.72
CA HIS A 127 -6.13 10.01 0.09
C HIS A 127 -7.59 10.41 0.33
N HIS A 128 -8.53 9.87 -0.44
CA HIS A 128 -9.95 10.24 -0.42
C HIS A 128 -10.84 9.00 -0.22
N PRO A 129 -11.01 8.53 1.03
CA PRO A 129 -11.91 7.43 1.34
C PRO A 129 -13.32 7.68 0.83
N GLY A 130 -13.89 6.68 0.18
CA GLY A 130 -15.30 6.62 -0.21
C GLY A 130 -16.24 6.41 0.97
N PRO A 131 -17.56 6.38 0.71
CA PRO A 131 -18.56 6.16 1.76
C PRO A 131 -18.48 4.76 2.38
N GLU A 132 -18.05 3.77 1.60
CA GLU A 132 -17.79 2.40 2.05
C GLU A 132 -16.46 1.95 1.48
N GLU A 133 -15.61 1.38 2.34
CA GLU A 133 -14.27 0.93 1.98
C GLU A 133 -14.01 -0.50 2.45
N SER A 134 -13.25 -1.23 1.64
CA SER A 134 -12.81 -2.59 1.98
C SER A 134 -11.86 -2.58 3.18
N ILE A 135 -11.74 -3.72 3.86
CA ILE A 135 -10.73 -3.88 4.92
C ILE A 135 -9.31 -3.67 4.37
N ASN A 136 -9.09 -4.04 3.11
CA ASN A 136 -7.79 -3.87 2.45
C ASN A 136 -7.45 -2.39 2.27
N TYR A 137 -8.40 -1.60 1.74
CA TYR A 137 -8.25 -0.16 1.64
C TYR A 137 -7.99 0.48 3.00
N LYS A 138 -8.86 0.21 3.99
CA LYS A 138 -8.75 0.80 5.33
C LYS A 138 -7.42 0.48 6.00
N SER A 139 -6.89 -0.73 5.77
CA SER A 139 -5.58 -1.15 6.29
C SER A 139 -4.43 -0.35 5.68
N VAL A 140 -4.49 -0.04 4.38
CA VAL A 140 -3.48 0.77 3.69
C VAL A 140 -3.59 2.24 4.09
N TYR A 141 -4.81 2.78 4.14
CA TYR A 141 -5.08 4.15 4.57
C TYR A 141 -4.57 4.42 5.99
N ASP A 142 -4.92 3.57 6.95
CA ASP A 142 -4.47 3.73 8.33
C ASP A 142 -2.94 3.58 8.44
N ALA A 143 -2.34 2.69 7.66
CA ALA A 143 -0.88 2.52 7.64
C ALA A 143 -0.15 3.74 7.09
N ASP A 144 -0.69 4.35 6.03
CA ASP A 144 -0.17 5.59 5.45
C ASP A 144 -0.29 6.76 6.43
N MET A 145 -1.45 6.89 7.08
CA MET A 145 -1.67 7.89 8.14
C MET A 145 -0.62 7.78 9.26
N ILE A 146 -0.29 6.58 9.72
CA ILE A 146 0.75 6.38 10.75
C ILE A 146 2.13 6.81 10.21
N ALA A 147 2.49 6.39 9.00
CA ALA A 147 3.79 6.73 8.42
C ALA A 147 3.94 8.25 8.22
N ASN A 148 2.89 8.92 7.75
CA ASN A 148 2.85 10.37 7.60
C ASN A 148 2.98 11.09 8.95
N LEU A 149 2.29 10.63 9.99
CA LEU A 149 2.41 11.19 11.33
C LEU A 149 3.82 10.97 11.91
N GLU A 150 4.42 9.80 11.73
CA GLU A 150 5.81 9.54 12.13
C GLU A 150 6.81 10.46 11.42
N ASP A 151 6.65 10.63 10.10
CA ASP A 151 7.56 11.45 9.29
C ASP A 151 7.43 12.93 9.67
N ASN A 152 6.20 13.42 9.82
CA ASN A 152 5.93 14.78 10.26
C ASN A 152 6.42 15.04 11.69
N HIS A 153 6.26 14.07 12.61
CA HIS A 153 6.71 14.23 13.99
C HIS A 153 8.24 14.28 14.12
N LYS A 154 8.98 13.57 13.24
CA LYS A 154 10.45 13.65 13.17
C LYS A 154 10.94 15.01 12.68
N GLU A 155 10.21 15.62 11.73
CA GLU A 155 10.55 16.93 11.18
C GLU A 155 10.10 18.07 12.10
N SER A 156 8.92 17.95 12.73
CA SER A 156 8.34 18.92 13.65
C SER A 156 7.48 18.20 14.71
N PRO A 157 8.01 17.95 15.92
CA PRO A 157 7.28 17.26 16.98
C PRO A 157 5.93 17.94 17.28
N ALA A 158 4.89 17.12 17.33
CA ALA A 158 3.53 17.54 17.69
C ALA A 158 3.25 17.20 19.15
N GLU A 159 2.48 18.06 19.82
CA GLU A 159 2.03 17.81 21.20
C GLU A 159 1.23 16.49 21.31
N PRO A 160 1.44 15.69 22.37
CA PRO A 160 0.76 14.40 22.56
C PRO A 160 -0.76 14.48 22.45
N GLU A 161 -1.38 15.54 22.99
CA GLU A 161 -2.84 15.74 22.95
C GLU A 161 -3.35 15.94 21.52
N LYS A 162 -2.57 16.64 20.69
CA LYS A 162 -2.91 16.84 19.27
C LYS A 162 -2.82 15.53 18.51
N LEU A 163 -1.78 14.73 18.74
CA LEU A 163 -1.64 13.40 18.14
C LEU A 163 -2.79 12.48 18.57
N ALA A 164 -3.13 12.44 19.86
CA ALA A 164 -4.24 11.64 20.36
C ALA A 164 -5.57 12.01 19.67
N SER A 165 -5.85 13.31 19.50
CA SER A 165 -7.08 13.75 18.82
C SER A 165 -7.12 13.38 17.33
N ILE A 166 -5.98 13.41 16.64
CA ILE A 166 -5.89 12.96 15.25
C ILE A 166 -6.16 11.45 15.17
N ILE A 167 -5.53 10.66 16.04
CA ILE A 167 -5.69 9.20 16.05
C ILE A 167 -7.16 8.80 16.28
N GLU A 168 -7.86 9.49 17.17
CA GLU A 168 -9.27 9.20 17.45
C GLU A 168 -10.18 9.45 16.24
N LYS A 169 -9.91 10.51 15.47
CA LYS A 169 -10.82 11.01 14.43
C LYS A 169 -10.54 10.49 13.03
N SER A 170 -9.29 10.21 12.71
CA SER A 170 -8.85 10.02 11.32
C SER A 170 -8.73 8.57 10.88
N PHE A 171 -8.65 7.61 11.82
CA PHE A 171 -8.41 6.20 11.51
C PHE A 171 -9.70 5.42 11.26
N LEU A 172 -9.64 4.50 10.29
CA LEU A 172 -10.77 3.74 9.78
C LEU A 172 -10.93 2.36 10.43
N THR A 173 -9.87 1.83 11.05
CA THR A 173 -9.88 0.53 11.73
C THR A 173 -9.53 0.65 13.21
N GLU A 174 -10.00 -0.32 14.01
CA GLU A 174 -9.61 -0.40 15.42
C GLU A 174 -8.13 -0.77 15.56
N SER A 175 -7.64 -1.70 14.75
CA SER A 175 -6.23 -2.10 14.76
C SER A 175 -5.29 -0.97 14.34
N GLY A 176 -5.71 -0.13 13.38
CA GLY A 176 -5.00 1.06 12.96
C GLY A 176 -4.86 2.07 14.09
N ARG A 177 -5.96 2.41 14.78
CA ARG A 177 -5.93 3.27 15.98
C ARG A 177 -5.01 2.73 17.06
N ASN A 178 -5.14 1.43 17.38
CA ASN A 178 -4.33 0.78 18.41
C ASN A 178 -2.84 0.72 18.04
N LEU A 179 -2.52 0.56 16.76
CA LEU A 179 -1.13 0.62 16.28
C LEU A 179 -0.59 2.05 16.35
N ALA A 180 -1.37 3.05 15.93
CA ALA A 180 -0.98 4.46 15.96
C ALA A 180 -0.66 4.93 17.39
N GLN A 181 -1.50 4.60 18.38
CA GLN A 181 -1.24 4.93 19.79
C GLN A 181 0.09 4.34 20.29
N ARG A 182 0.36 3.07 19.95
CA ARG A 182 1.62 2.40 20.34
C ARG A 182 2.85 3.01 19.67
N VAL A 183 2.73 3.41 18.41
CA VAL A 183 3.86 3.93 17.63
C VAL A 183 4.16 5.40 17.95
N LEU A 184 3.11 6.21 18.17
CA LEU A 184 3.23 7.67 18.22
C LEU A 184 3.15 8.25 19.65
N LEU A 185 2.56 7.54 20.60
CA LEU A 185 2.34 8.05 21.97
C LEU A 185 3.05 7.23 23.06
N SER A 186 3.50 6.01 22.75
CA SER A 186 4.14 5.10 23.72
C SER A 186 5.66 5.00 23.53
N GLY A 187 6.26 5.98 22.84
CA GLY A 187 7.69 6.07 22.54
C GLY A 187 8.43 7.09 23.40
#